data_AF-A0A0W1LET1-F1
#
_entry.id   AF-A0A0W1LET1-F1
#
_cell.length_a   1.000
_cell.length_b   1.000
_cell.length_c   1.000
_cell.angle_alpha   90.00
_cell.angle_beta   90.00
_cell.angle_gamma   90.00
#
_symmetry.space_group_name_H-M   'P 1'
#
loop_
_entity.id
_entity.type
_entity.pdbx_description
1 polymer ?
#
loop_
_entity_poly.entity_id
_entity_poly.type
_entity_poly.pdbx_seq_one_letter_code
_entity_poly.pdbx_strand_id
1 'polypeptide(L)'
;MDFLRITLATLSFIAGTSLIISMFFLQFDWKDMLAGFIFYLFAYSIWPSKKRGKRDSENAIFDVLEFVIEFPIEFVIWFFRTLGRLFKRLSGSKDSGGDFDIDL
;
A
#
# COMPACT_ATOMS: atom_id res chain seq x y z
N MET A 1 18.27 -13.27 12.20
CA MET A 1 16.99 -12.80 12.80
C MET A 1 15.92 -12.51 11.74
N ASP A 2 16.15 -12.89 10.48
CA ASP A 2 15.28 -12.49 9.37
C ASP A 2 14.07 -13.39 9.20
N PHE A 3 14.19 -14.68 9.57
CA PHE A 3 13.07 -15.62 9.53
C PHE A 3 11.88 -15.15 10.39
N LEU A 4 12.14 -14.70 11.63
CA LEU A 4 11.08 -14.16 12.50
C LEU A 4 10.39 -12.93 11.90
N ARG A 5 11.13 -12.04 11.25
CA ARG A 5 10.57 -10.84 10.60
C ARG A 5 9.72 -11.22 9.39
N ILE A 6 10.20 -12.16 8.58
CA ILE A 6 9.46 -12.70 7.43
C ILE A 6 8.15 -13.33 7.92
N THR A 7 8.22 -14.23 8.90
CA THR A 7 7.03 -14.89 9.45
C THR A 7 6.05 -13.87 10.02
N LEU A 8 6.52 -12.89 10.79
CA LEU A 8 5.66 -11.87 11.40
C LEU A 8 5.00 -11.00 10.32
N ALA A 9 5.74 -10.56 9.31
CA ALA A 9 5.19 -9.78 8.21
C ALA A 9 4.14 -10.57 7.41
N THR A 10 4.40 -11.84 7.11
CA THR A 10 3.42 -12.71 6.43
C THR A 10 2.17 -12.92 7.28
N LEU A 11 2.31 -13.15 8.59
CA LEU A 11 1.16 -13.27 9.49
C LEU A 11 0.35 -11.99 9.57
N SER A 12 1.01 -10.83 9.68
CA SER A 12 0.33 -9.53 9.64
C SER A 12 -0.40 -9.31 8.32
N PHE A 13 0.18 -9.71 7.20
CA PHE A 13 -0.46 -9.63 5.89
C PHE A 13 -1.72 -10.50 5.81
N ILE A 14 -1.66 -11.76 6.28
CA ILE A 14 -2.80 -12.67 6.30
C ILE A 14 -3.91 -12.13 7.22
N ALA A 15 -3.55 -11.60 8.40
CA ALA A 15 -4.50 -10.98 9.32
C ALA A 15 -5.21 -9.77 8.69
N GLY A 16 -4.45 -8.87 8.06
CA GLY A 16 -5.01 -7.73 7.33
C GLY A 16 -5.93 -8.16 6.20
N THR A 17 -5.53 -9.17 5.43
CA THR A 17 -6.37 -9.75 4.35
C THR A 17 -7.66 -10.35 4.90
N SER A 18 -7.58 -11.09 6.00
CA SER A 18 -8.75 -11.71 6.63
C SER A 18 -9.75 -10.68 7.12
N LEU A 19 -9.29 -9.56 7.70
CA LEU A 19 -10.15 -8.43 8.11
C LEU A 19 -10.83 -7.77 6.91
N ILE A 20 -10.10 -7.52 5.83
CA ILE A 20 -10.69 -6.92 4.62
C ILE A 20 -11.71 -7.88 3.99
N ILE A 21 -11.40 -9.17 3.92
CA ILE A 21 -12.32 -10.19 3.39
C ILE A 21 -13.55 -10.33 4.29
N SER A 22 -13.40 -10.31 5.62
CA SER A 22 -14.53 -10.44 6.54
C SER A 22 -15.55 -9.32 6.35
N MET A 23 -15.13 -8.12 5.96
CA MET A 23 -16.05 -7.03 5.63
C MET A 23 -16.98 -7.31 4.43
N PHE A 24 -16.60 -8.23 3.52
CA PHE A 24 -17.44 -8.62 2.39
C PHE A 24 -18.44 -9.73 2.75
N PHE A 25 -18.10 -10.57 3.73
CA PHE A 25 -18.96 -11.69 4.16
C PHE A 25 -19.84 -11.33 5.37
N LEU A 26 -19.35 -10.47 6.27
CA LEU A 26 -20.09 -9.91 7.39
C LEU A 26 -20.54 -8.49 7.07
N GLN A 27 -21.09 -7.80 8.06
CA GLN A 27 -21.46 -6.40 7.96
C GLN A 27 -20.21 -5.51 7.80
N PHE A 28 -20.32 -4.54 6.91
CA PHE A 28 -19.27 -3.55 6.69
C PHE A 28 -19.10 -2.64 7.92
N ASP A 29 -17.94 -2.71 8.59
CA ASP A 29 -17.54 -1.79 9.68
C ASP A 29 -16.26 -1.05 9.30
N TRP A 30 -16.28 0.28 9.43
CA TRP A 30 -15.11 1.11 9.16
C TRP A 30 -13.88 0.78 10.01
N LYS A 31 -14.10 0.27 11.22
CA LYS A 31 -13.02 -0.15 12.13
C LYS A 31 -12.21 -1.29 11.55
N ASP A 32 -12.89 -2.28 10.96
CA ASP A 32 -12.23 -3.45 10.37
C ASP A 32 -11.42 -3.05 9.13
N MET A 33 -11.90 -2.09 8.34
CA MET A 33 -11.11 -1.57 7.21
C MET A 33 -9.83 -0.90 7.70
N LEU A 34 -9.95 0.00 8.68
CA LEU A 34 -8.79 0.75 9.18
C LEU A 34 -7.79 -0.20 9.84
N ALA A 35 -8.27 -1.18 10.62
CA ALA A 35 -7.45 -2.22 11.22
C ALA A 35 -6.73 -3.04 10.15
N GLY A 36 -7.43 -3.48 9.10
CA GLY A 36 -6.83 -4.22 7.98
C GLY A 36 -5.72 -3.42 7.29
N PHE A 37 -5.95 -2.13 7.04
CA PHE A 37 -4.93 -1.26 6.46
C PHE A 37 -3.70 -1.08 7.36
N ILE A 38 -3.92 -0.91 8.67
CA ILE A 38 -2.83 -0.85 9.66
C ILE A 38 -2.01 -2.14 9.64
N PHE A 39 -2.64 -3.31 9.56
CA PHE A 39 -1.95 -4.59 9.44
C PHE A 39 -1.09 -4.69 8.17
N TYR A 40 -1.57 -4.19 7.03
CA TYR A 40 -0.76 -4.11 5.82
C TYR A 40 0.44 -3.17 5.97
N LEU A 41 0.27 -2.02 6.61
CA LEU A 41 1.39 -1.12 6.91
C LEU A 41 2.43 -1.77 7.82
N PHE A 42 1.99 -2.52 8.83
CA PHE A 42 2.90 -3.29 9.69
C PHE A 42 3.65 -4.37 8.91
N ALA A 43 2.94 -5.16 8.09
CA ALA A 43 3.53 -6.19 7.25
C ALA A 43 4.63 -5.60 6.36
N TYR A 44 4.32 -4.48 5.68
CA TYR A 44 5.25 -3.76 4.83
C TYR A 44 6.46 -3.17 5.59
N SER A 45 6.24 -2.65 6.79
CA SER A 45 7.30 -2.04 7.60
C SER A 45 8.28 -3.08 8.17
N ILE A 46 7.76 -4.23 8.58
CA ILE A 46 8.54 -5.33 9.16
C ILE A 46 9.30 -6.10 8.07
N TRP A 47 8.74 -6.19 6.85
CA TRP A 47 9.33 -6.95 5.76
C TRP A 47 10.77 -6.49 5.47
N PRO A 48 11.77 -7.40 5.48
CA PRO A 48 13.13 -7.09 5.11
C PRO A 48 13.26 -6.95 3.59
N SER A 49 12.83 -5.80 3.07
CA SER A 49 12.85 -5.48 1.63
C SER A 49 14.27 -5.39 1.07
N LYS A 50 14.47 -5.99 -0.11
CA LYS A 50 15.71 -5.93 -0.88
C LYS A 50 15.99 -4.50 -1.37
N LYS A 51 14.94 -3.75 -1.74
CA LYS A 51 15.04 -2.32 -2.13
C LYS A 51 15.66 -1.45 -1.03
N ARG A 52 15.64 -1.90 0.23
CA ARG A 52 16.18 -1.18 1.39
C ARG A 52 17.59 -1.65 1.80
N GLY A 53 18.25 -2.48 0.98
CA GLY A 53 19.61 -2.96 1.22
C GLY A 53 19.74 -3.93 2.41
N LYS A 54 18.62 -4.51 2.89
CA LYS A 54 18.59 -5.35 4.09
C LYS A 54 18.72 -6.86 3.81
N ARG A 55 18.89 -7.28 2.56
CA ARG A 55 18.93 -8.70 2.17
C ARG A 55 19.88 -8.93 0.99
N ASP A 56 20.83 -9.85 1.17
CA ASP A 56 21.85 -10.21 0.18
C ASP A 56 21.51 -11.50 -0.62
N SER A 57 20.41 -12.19 -0.25
CA SER A 57 20.06 -13.48 -0.84
C SER A 57 19.14 -13.36 -2.07
N GLU A 58 19.64 -13.77 -3.24
CA GLU A 58 18.92 -13.88 -4.52
C GLU A 58 17.91 -15.04 -4.56
N ASN A 59 16.95 -15.01 -3.66
CA ASN A 59 15.90 -16.03 -3.57
C ASN A 59 14.61 -15.51 -4.19
N ALA A 60 14.23 -16.08 -5.34
CA ALA A 60 13.03 -15.69 -6.10
C ALA A 60 11.73 -15.74 -5.28
N ILE A 61 11.60 -16.68 -4.33
CA ILE A 61 10.42 -16.81 -3.46
C ILE A 61 10.22 -15.56 -2.60
N PHE A 62 11.31 -15.00 -2.07
CA PHE A 62 11.25 -13.80 -1.23
C PHE A 62 10.99 -12.54 -2.06
N ASP A 63 11.42 -12.51 -3.32
CA ASP A 63 11.12 -11.40 -4.22
C ASP A 63 9.62 -11.39 -4.60
N VAL A 64 9.02 -12.57 -4.80
CA VAL A 64 7.57 -12.70 -5.00
C VAL A 64 6.80 -12.28 -3.75
N LEU A 65 7.22 -12.72 -2.56
CA LEU A 65 6.59 -12.30 -1.30
C LEU A 65 6.71 -10.79 -1.05
N GLU A 66 7.85 -10.19 -1.40
CA GLU A 66 8.03 -8.73 -1.36
C GLU A 66 6.97 -8.07 -2.24
N PHE A 67 6.86 -8.48 -3.50
CA PHE A 67 5.84 -7.94 -4.41
C PHE A 67 4.41 -8.10 -3.86
N VAL A 68 4.06 -9.26 -3.30
CA VAL A 68 2.74 -9.51 -2.71
C VAL A 68 2.47 -8.60 -1.51
N ILE A 69 3.46 -8.33 -0.67
CA ILE A 69 3.32 -7.45 0.51
C ILE A 69 3.28 -5.97 0.12
N GLU A 70 4.03 -5.56 -0.89
CA GLU A 70 4.02 -4.17 -1.38
C GLU A 70 2.74 -3.85 -2.17
N PHE A 71 2.17 -4.85 -2.85
CA PHE A 71 1.02 -4.68 -3.74
C PHE A 71 -0.21 -3.96 -3.14
N PRO A 72 -0.71 -4.29 -1.93
CA PRO A 72 -1.89 -3.61 -1.38
C PRO A 72 -1.65 -2.11 -1.20
N ILE A 73 -0.46 -1.71 -0.76
CA ILE A 73 -0.12 -0.31 -0.49
C ILE A 73 0.08 0.43 -1.82
N GLU A 74 0.83 -0.16 -2.74
CA GLU A 74 1.03 0.41 -4.08
C GLU A 74 -0.30 0.56 -4.82
N PHE A 75 -1.19 -0.43 -4.71
CA PHE A 75 -2.54 -0.39 -5.28
C PHE A 75 -3.36 0.77 -4.70
N VAL A 76 -3.36 0.94 -3.37
CA VAL A 76 -4.07 2.05 -2.71
C VAL A 76 -3.51 3.40 -3.15
N ILE A 77 -2.19 3.56 -3.18
CA ILE A 77 -1.54 4.81 -3.65
C ILE A 77 -1.91 5.09 -5.12
N TRP A 78 -1.81 4.08 -5.98
CA TRP A 78 -2.15 4.19 -7.38
C TRP A 78 -3.63 4.54 -7.59
N PHE A 79 -4.52 3.95 -6.80
CA PHE A 79 -5.95 4.22 -6.80
C PHE A 79 -6.24 5.68 -6.43
N PHE A 80 -5.74 6.16 -5.29
CA PHE A 80 -5.92 7.56 -4.88
C PHE A 80 -5.28 8.55 -5.85
N ARG A 81 -4.10 8.24 -6.40
CA ARG A 81 -3.44 9.07 -7.41
C ARG A 81 -4.23 9.15 -8.72
N THR A 82 -4.93 8.09 -9.09
CA THR A 82 -5.78 8.07 -10.29
C THR A 82 -7.10 8.81 -10.03
N LEU A 83 -7.72 8.57 -8.87
CA LEU A 83 -8.91 9.33 -8.44
C LEU A 83 -8.65 10.83 -8.34
N GLY A 84 -7.54 11.26 -7.73
CA GLY A 84 -7.18 12.68 -7.63
C GLY A 84 -6.97 13.33 -9.00
N ARG A 85 -6.39 12.61 -9.97
CA ARG A 85 -6.27 13.09 -11.35
C ARG A 85 -7.62 13.22 -12.05
N LEU A 86 -8.53 12.28 -11.83
CA LEU A 86 -9.89 12.33 -12.38
C LEU A 86 -10.69 13.48 -11.75
N PHE A 87 -10.60 13.65 -10.43
CA PHE A 87 -11.26 14.73 -9.71
C PHE A 87 -10.76 16.10 -10.15
N LYS A 88 -9.43 16.26 -10.37
CA LYS A 88 -8.86 17.50 -10.93
C LYS A 88 -9.37 17.79 -12.35
N ARG A 89 -9.58 16.75 -13.18
CA ARG A 89 -10.17 16.91 -14.52
C ARG A 89 -11.65 17.28 -14.47
N LEU A 90 -12.43 16.66 -13.59
CA LEU A 90 -13.86 16.93 -13.45
C LEU A 90 -14.14 18.28 -12.76
N SER A 91 -13.34 18.65 -11.76
CA SER A 91 -13.43 19.95 -11.08
C SER A 91 -12.76 21.09 -11.86
N GLY A 92 -12.10 20.79 -12.99
CA GLY A 92 -11.25 21.70 -13.77
C GLY A 92 -11.90 22.30 -15.02
N SER A 93 -13.21 22.58 -14.99
CA SER A 93 -13.90 23.40 -16.01
C SER A 93 -14.29 24.79 -15.49
N LYS A 94 -13.36 25.45 -14.76
CA LYS A 94 -13.38 26.90 -14.61
C LYS A 94 -11.96 27.41 -14.39
N ASP A 95 -11.56 28.33 -15.25
CA ASP A 95 -10.20 28.77 -15.55
C ASP A 95 -9.42 29.32 -14.35
N SER A 96 -8.13 29.00 -14.33
CA SER A 96 -7.07 30.00 -14.09
C SER A 96 -5.73 29.35 -14.39
N GLY A 97 -5.16 29.76 -15.54
CA GLY A 97 -3.77 29.56 -15.86
C GLY A 97 -2.91 30.16 -14.74
N GLY A 98 -2.01 29.34 -14.21
CA GLY A 98 -0.91 29.77 -13.38
C GLY A 98 0.38 29.39 -14.10
N ASP A 99 0.57 29.96 -15.27
CA ASP A 99 1.90 30.13 -15.84
C ASP A 99 2.63 31.09 -14.90
N PHE A 100 3.35 30.55 -13.92
CA PHE A 100 4.36 31.30 -13.18
C PHE A 100 5.63 31.36 -14.02
N ASP A 101 5.54 32.02 -15.18
CA ASP A 101 6.66 32.72 -15.78
C ASP A 101 6.62 34.14 -15.19
N ILE A 102 7.49 34.38 -14.20
CA ILE A 102 7.91 35.74 -13.85
C ILE A 102 9.40 35.66 -13.50
N ASP A 103 10.20 35.77 -14.55
CA ASP A 103 11.55 36.32 -14.49
C ASP A 103 11.47 37.75 -13.93
N LEU A 104 12.05 37.97 -12.75
CA LEU A 104 12.48 39.29 -12.29
C LEU A 104 13.72 39.19 -11.40
#